data_AF-A0A959YZM0-F1
#
_entry.id   AF-A0A959YZM0-F1
#
_cell.length_a   1.000
_cell.length_b   1.000
_cell.length_c   1.000
_cell.angle_alpha   90.00
_cell.angle_beta   90.00
_cell.angle_gamma   90.00
#
_symmetry.space_group_name_H-M   'P 1'
#
loop_
_entity.id
_entity.type
_entity.pdbx_description
1 polymer ?
#
loop_
_entity_poly.entity_id
_entity_poly.type
_entity_poly.pdbx_seq_one_letter_code
_entity_poly.pdbx_strand_id
1 'polypeptide(L)' 'VRSNKRSEEEPAMPLKLRARISEQVGQARLDWATTRGAVLYVVEHNAVSPDQADAWQSAGETTRTRLVVKGLESAKE' A
#
# COMPACT_ATOMS: atom_id res chain seq x y z
N VAL A 1 40.27 -10.03 1.73
CA VAL A 1 39.00 -9.71 1.05
C VAL A 1 38.01 -9.27 2.12
N ARG A 2 37.72 -7.96 2.22
CA ARG A 2 36.72 -7.47 3.20
C ARG A 2 35.34 -7.72 2.61
N SER A 3 34.64 -8.73 3.13
CA SER A 3 33.27 -9.06 2.73
C SER A 3 32.34 -7.92 3.16
N ASN A 4 31.93 -7.11 2.20
CA ASN A 4 30.94 -6.05 2.39
C ASN A 4 29.55 -6.70 2.45
N LYS A 5 29.22 -7.38 3.55
CA LYS A 5 27.84 -7.80 3.86
C LYS A 5 27.06 -6.53 4.23
N ARG A 6 26.62 -5.77 3.22
CA ARG A 6 25.49 -4.87 3.40
C ARG A 6 24.28 -5.78 3.47
N SER A 7 23.87 -6.16 4.67
CA SER A 7 22.55 -6.76 4.89
C SER A 7 21.55 -5.80 4.26
N GLU A 8 20.86 -6.22 3.20
CA GLU A 8 19.71 -5.48 2.67
C GLU A 8 18.64 -5.55 3.73
N GLU A 9 18.71 -4.62 4.69
CA GLU A 9 17.71 -4.46 5.73
C GLU A 9 16.39 -4.14 5.04
N GLU A 10 15.38 -4.99 5.27
CA GLU A 10 14.06 -4.81 4.68
C GLU A 10 13.53 -3.42 5.06
N PRO A 11 12.99 -2.64 4.10
CA PRO A 11 12.45 -1.34 4.41
C PRO A 11 11.36 -1.46 5.48
N ALA A 12 11.39 -0.60 6.49
CA ALA A 12 10.34 -0.56 7.50
C ALA A 12 8.95 -0.32 6.88
N MET A 13 7.88 -0.75 7.55
CA MET A 13 6.52 -0.50 7.06
C MET A 13 6.26 1.00 6.84
N PRO A 14 5.56 1.38 5.75
CA PRO A 14 5.13 2.75 5.53
C PRO A 14 4.25 3.25 6.67
N LEU A 15 4.50 4.49 7.11
CA LEU A 15 3.74 5.12 8.19
C LEU A 15 2.77 6.17 7.65
N LYS A 16 1.80 6.53 8.50
CA LYS A 16 0.83 7.61 8.23
C LYS A 16 0.02 7.36 6.96
N LEU A 17 -0.33 6.10 6.67
CA LEU A 17 -1.25 5.77 5.59
C LEU A 17 -2.59 6.46 5.83
N ARG A 18 -3.08 7.16 4.81
CA ARG A 18 -4.37 7.84 4.78
C ARG A 18 -5.14 7.38 3.56
N ALA A 19 -6.40 7.06 3.75
CA ALA A 19 -7.35 6.82 2.68
C ALA A 19 -8.34 7.98 2.61
N ARG A 20 -8.60 8.47 1.40
CA ARG A 20 -9.59 9.53 1.14
C ARG A 20 -10.55 9.07 0.06
N ILE A 21 -11.83 9.37 0.26
CA ILE A 21 -12.87 9.16 -0.75
C ILE A 21 -12.52 9.99 -2.00
N SER A 22 -12.64 9.37 -3.17
CA SER A 22 -12.54 10.06 -4.46
C SER A 22 -13.94 10.52 -4.90
N GLU A 23 -14.01 11.57 -5.71
CA GLU A 23 -15.28 11.97 -6.37
C GLU A 23 -15.76 10.92 -7.38
N GLN A 24 -14.89 9.97 -7.76
CA GLN A 24 -15.21 8.87 -8.65
C GLN A 24 -15.62 7.64 -7.84
N VAL A 25 -16.83 7.13 -8.10
CA VAL A 25 -17.36 5.90 -7.49
C VAL A 25 -16.38 4.74 -7.71
N GLY A 26 -16.19 3.94 -6.66
CA GLY A 26 -15.28 2.81 -6.66
C GLY A 26 -13.79 3.19 -6.69
N GLN A 27 -13.45 4.42 -6.26
CA GLN A 27 -12.06 4.84 -6.11
C GLN A 27 -11.74 5.40 -4.73
N ALA A 28 -10.52 5.10 -4.28
CA ALA A 28 -9.93 5.68 -3.09
C ALA A 28 -8.55 6.25 -3.41
N ARG A 29 -8.26 7.43 -2.86
CA ARG A 29 -6.92 8.05 -2.94
C ARG A 29 -6.16 7.69 -1.67
N LEU A 30 -5.00 7.07 -1.84
CA LEU A 30 -4.10 6.70 -0.76
C LEU A 30 -2.87 7.61 -0.77
N ASP A 31 -2.47 8.08 0.41
CA ASP A 31 -1.22 8.82 0.63
C ASP A 31 -0.52 8.34 1.92
N TRP A 32 0.80 8.30 1.92
CA TRP A 32 1.61 7.87 3.08
C TRP A 32 2.94 8.64 3.15
N ALA A 33 3.67 8.48 4.25
CA ALA A 33 4.99 9.08 4.43
C ALA A 33 6.08 8.29 3.68
N THR A 34 7.14 8.97 3.24
CA THR A 34 8.30 8.32 2.61
C THR A 34 8.96 7.32 3.56
N THR A 35 9.15 6.09 3.10
CA THR A 35 9.91 5.04 3.79
C THR A 35 11.38 5.07 3.36
N ARG A 36 12.30 5.18 4.31
CA ARG A 36 13.74 5.12 4.03
C ARG A 36 14.11 3.73 3.49
N GLY A 37 14.83 3.70 2.37
CA GLY A 37 15.28 2.46 1.73
C GLY A 37 14.23 1.80 0.84
N ALA A 38 12.97 2.25 0.86
CA ALA A 38 11.95 1.73 -0.05
C ALA A 38 12.15 2.29 -1.47
N VAL A 39 12.22 1.38 -2.44
CA VAL A 39 12.28 1.69 -3.88
C VAL A 39 10.94 1.50 -4.58
N LEU A 40 10.08 0.65 -4.01
CA LEU A 40 8.78 0.26 -4.52
C LEU A 40 7.83 0.06 -3.34
N TYR A 41 6.57 0.43 -3.53
CA TYR A 41 5.47 0.13 -2.62
C TYR A 41 4.50 -0.80 -3.33
N VAL A 42 4.17 -1.90 -2.67
CA VAL A 42 3.05 -2.79 -3.04
C VAL A 42 1.87 -2.37 -2.18
N VAL A 43 0.72 -2.12 -2.81
CA VAL A 43 -0.52 -1.76 -2.13
C VAL A 43 -1.49 -2.92 -2.30
N GLU A 44 -2.06 -3.35 -1.19
CA GLU A 44 -3.09 -4.38 -1.15
C GLU A 44 -4.35 -3.81 -0.49
N HIS A 45 -5.50 -4.43 -0.78
CA HIS A 45 -6.76 -4.11 -0.12
C HIS A 45 -7.45 -5.40 0.34
N ASN A 46 -8.23 -5.28 1.41
CA ASN A 46 -9.07 -6.37 1.92
C ASN A 46 -10.51 -5.85 2.04
N ALA A 47 -11.42 -6.49 1.33
CA ALA A 47 -12.83 -6.10 1.28
C ALA A 47 -13.69 -6.79 2.35
N VAL A 48 -13.10 -7.69 3.16
CA VAL A 48 -13.83 -8.51 4.15
C VAL A 48 -13.51 -8.05 5.57
N SER A 49 -12.26 -8.19 5.99
CA SER A 49 -11.79 -7.83 7.33
C SER A 49 -10.26 -7.74 7.33
N PRO A 50 -9.65 -6.74 8.00
CA PRO A 50 -8.19 -6.62 8.07
C PRO A 50 -7.50 -7.86 8.67
N ASP A 51 -8.20 -8.60 9.53
CA ASP A 51 -7.65 -9.79 10.22
C ASP A 51 -7.69 -11.06 9.36
N GLN A 52 -8.41 -11.04 8.23
CA GLN A 52 -8.49 -12.19 7.33
C GLN A 52 -7.34 -12.16 6.32
N ALA A 53 -6.21 -12.76 6.69
CA ALA A 53 -4.97 -12.77 5.91
C ALA A 53 -5.17 -13.20 4.44
N ASP A 54 -5.99 -14.21 4.19
CA ASP A 54 -6.19 -14.77 2.84
C ASP A 54 -7.10 -13.92 1.94
N ALA A 55 -7.70 -12.84 2.46
CA ALA A 55 -8.60 -11.95 1.72
C ALA A 55 -7.92 -10.66 1.23
N TRP A 56 -6.62 -10.50 1.47
CA TRP A 56 -5.84 -9.41 0.91
C TRP A 56 -5.57 -9.64 -0.58
N GLN A 57 -5.81 -8.60 -1.38
CA GLN A 57 -5.70 -8.63 -2.84
C GLN A 57 -4.84 -7.46 -3.31
N SER A 58 -4.04 -7.68 -4.35
CA SER A 58 -3.20 -6.63 -4.92
C SER A 58 -4.03 -5.50 -5.52
N ALA A 59 -3.80 -4.28 -5.04
CA ALA A 59 -4.39 -3.05 -5.53
C ALA A 59 -3.49 -2.33 -6.55
N GLY A 60 -2.20 -2.69 -6.57
CA GLY A 60 -1.19 -2.18 -7.50
C GLY A 60 0.12 -1.81 -6.83
N GLU A 61 1.07 -1.35 -7.64
CA GLU A 61 2.42 -1.00 -7.21
C GLU A 61 2.78 0.41 -7.66
N THR A 62 3.65 1.09 -6.89
CA THR A 62 4.10 2.44 -7.22
C THR A 62 5.43 2.76 -6.55
N THR A 63 6.25 3.60 -7.19
CA THR A 63 7.46 4.17 -6.56
C THR A 63 7.15 5.48 -5.82
N ARG A 64 5.92 5.98 -5.94
CA ARG A 64 5.46 7.23 -5.30
C ARG A 64 4.83 6.92 -3.95
N THR A 65 4.78 7.90 -3.07
CA THR A 65 4.09 7.80 -1.76
C THR A 65 2.58 8.05 -1.84
N ARG A 66 1.98 7.69 -2.97
CA ARG A 66 0.54 7.82 -3.24
C ARG A 66 0.10 6.85 -4.35
N LEU A 67 -1.14 6.37 -4.24
CA LEU A 67 -1.80 5.55 -5.26
C LEU A 67 -3.31 5.84 -5.31
N VAL A 68 -3.91 5.78 -6.50
CA VAL A 68 -5.37 5.78 -6.66
C VAL A 68 -5.79 4.34 -6.87
N VAL A 69 -6.47 3.76 -5.89
CA VAL A 69 -7.08 2.43 -6.00
C VAL A 69 -8.41 2.57 -6.72
N LYS A 70 -8.71 1.65 -7.63
CA LYS A 70 -9.91 1.66 -8.48
C LYS A 70 -10.61 0.30 -8.43
N GLY A 71 -11.86 0.27 -8.88
CA GLY A 71 -12.63 -0.97 -8.94
C GLY A 71 -13.11 -1.45 -7.57
N LEU A 72 -13.12 -0.56 -6.57
CA LEU A 72 -13.63 -0.87 -5.24
C LEU A 72 -15.15 -0.97 -5.31
N GLU A 73 -15.71 -2.02 -4.72
CA GLU A 73 -17.15 -2.11 -4.54
C GLU A 73 -17.63 -1.00 -3.60
N SER A 74 -18.78 -0.40 -3.92
CA SER A 74 -19.42 0.51 -2.97
C SER A 74 -20.00 -0.30 -1.82
N ALA A 75 -19.85 0.20 -0.59
CA ALA A 75 -20.54 -0.40 0.54
C ALA A 75 -22.04 -0.41 0.24
N LYS A 76 -22.66 -1.60 0.31
CA LYS A 76 -24.12 -1.72 0.25
C LYS A 76 -24.68 -1.09 1.53
N GLU A 77 -25.70 -0.23 1.37
CA GLU A 77 -26.48 0.34 2.49
C GLU A 77 -27.15 -0.76 3.34
#